data_AF-A0A2B4R1T6-F1
#
_entry.id   AF-A0A2B4R1T6-F1
#
_cell.length_a   1.000
_cell.length_b   1.000
_cell.length_c   1.000
_cell.angle_alpha   90.00
_cell.angle_beta   90.00
_cell.angle_gamma   90.00
#
_symmetry.space_group_name_H-M   'P 1'
#
loop_
_entity.id
_entity.type
_entity.pdbx_description
1 polymer ?
#
loop_
_entity_poly.entity_id
_entity_poly.type
_entity_poly.pdbx_seq_one_letter_code
_entity_poly.pdbx_strand_id
1 'polypeptide(L)'
;MYSVIVRDGGAPEVVLEVPVLGLGTLSRKLKEQPIKTIQAGWEFAKSYGKMRVENKIRGNLAAHQEANREATKKSDAETAAALSALREQYKRHGDKKNPDGTGHIGDTRTQEEIDAVRDANKQGREDAKNKKEKGETP
;
A
#
# COMPACT_ATOMS: atom_id res chain seq x y z
N MET A 1 -15.15 -5.69 10.21
CA MET A 1 -15.33 -6.23 11.58
C MET A 1 -14.34 -5.46 12.44
N TYR A 2 -14.81 -4.69 13.42
CA TYR A 2 -13.97 -3.84 14.28
C TYR A 2 -13.52 -4.67 15.49
N SER A 3 -12.23 -4.63 15.84
CA SER A 3 -11.73 -5.14 17.11
C SER A 3 -11.49 -3.95 18.03
N VAL A 4 -12.23 -3.87 19.13
CA VAL A 4 -11.98 -2.89 20.19
C VAL A 4 -11.02 -3.55 21.17
N ILE A 5 -9.78 -3.07 21.24
CA ILE A 5 -8.86 -3.47 22.30
C ILE A 5 -9.08 -2.51 23.46
N VAL A 6 -9.73 -2.99 24.51
CA VAL A 6 -9.80 -2.28 25.79
C VAL A 6 -8.56 -2.65 26.58
N ARG A 7 -7.65 -1.69 26.79
CA ARG A 7 -6.61 -1.82 27.82
C ARG A 7 -7.14 -1.25 29.13
N ASP A 8 -6.92 -1.97 30.23
CA ASP A 8 -7.44 -1.63 31.55
C ASP A 8 -7.22 -0.16 31.92
N GLY A 9 -8.33 0.56 32.15
CA GLY A 9 -8.36 1.87 32.78
C GLY A 9 -8.19 3.11 31.89
N GLY A 10 -8.01 2.97 30.58
CA GLY A 10 -7.89 4.10 29.64
C GLY A 10 -9.10 4.27 28.72
N ALA A 11 -9.37 5.49 28.26
CA ALA A 11 -10.37 5.77 27.22
C ALA A 11 -10.14 4.82 26.03
N PRO A 12 -11.21 4.30 25.38
CA PRO A 12 -11.07 3.36 24.28
C PRO A 12 -10.28 4.02 23.15
N GLU A 13 -9.02 3.61 23.01
CA GLU A 13 -8.22 3.96 21.85
C GLU A 13 -8.73 3.09 20.71
N VAL A 14 -9.40 3.73 19.74
CA VAL A 14 -9.74 3.07 18.48
C VAL A 14 -8.44 2.90 17.71
N VAL A 15 -7.68 1.86 18.06
CA VAL A 15 -6.62 1.36 17.21
C VAL A 15 -7.34 0.81 16.00
N LEU A 16 -7.27 1.56 14.89
CA LEU A 16 -7.63 1.11 13.56
C LEU A 16 -6.65 -0.02 13.20
N GLU A 17 -6.85 -1.20 13.79
CA GLU A 17 -6.27 -2.41 13.27
C GLU A 17 -6.78 -2.53 11.84
N VAL A 18 -5.85 -2.77 10.93
CA VAL A 18 -6.06 -2.86 9.50
C VAL A 18 -6.18 -4.34 9.10
N PRO A 19 -7.31 -5.07 9.31
CA PRO A 19 -7.38 -6.44 8.79
C PRO A 19 -8.54 -6.68 7.80
N VAL A 20 -9.08 -5.66 7.11
CA VAL A 20 -10.06 -5.86 5.99
C VAL A 20 -9.83 -4.92 4.77
N LEU A 21 -8.80 -4.06 4.80
CA LEU A 21 -8.80 -2.77 4.10
C LEU A 21 -8.38 -2.75 2.61
N GLY A 22 -8.12 -3.89 1.96
CA GLY A 22 -7.69 -3.93 0.55
C GLY A 22 -8.85 -3.88 -0.44
N LEU A 23 -9.40 -5.05 -0.78
CA LEU A 23 -10.47 -5.20 -1.78
C LEU A 23 -11.79 -4.53 -1.40
N GLY A 24 -12.23 -4.64 -0.13
CA GLY A 24 -13.48 -4.03 0.34
C GLY A 24 -13.47 -2.50 0.20
N THR A 25 -12.37 -1.88 0.62
CA THR A 25 -12.17 -0.43 0.47
C THR A 25 -12.11 -0.04 -1.00
N LEU A 26 -11.37 -0.76 -1.84
CA LEU A 26 -11.28 -0.46 -3.27
C LEU A 26 -12.63 -0.61 -3.99
N SER A 27 -13.42 -1.62 -3.64
CA SER A 27 -14.78 -1.80 -4.17
C SER A 27 -15.67 -0.60 -3.85
N ARG A 28 -15.66 -0.15 -2.58
CA ARG A 28 -16.38 1.05 -2.16
C ARG A 28 -15.89 2.31 -2.89
N LYS A 29 -14.57 2.52 -2.97
CA LYS A 29 -13.96 3.66 -3.66
C LYS A 29 -14.23 3.66 -5.16
N LEU A 30 -14.28 2.49 -5.80
CA LEU A 30 -14.67 2.37 -7.21
C LEU A 30 -16.12 2.79 -7.43
N LYS A 31 -17.03 2.50 -6.49
CA LYS A 31 -18.42 2.95 -6.57
C LYS A 31 -18.56 4.47 -6.37
N GLU A 32 -17.84 5.03 -5.40
CA GLU A 32 -17.92 6.45 -5.04
C GLU A 32 -17.14 7.37 -6.02
N GLN A 33 -15.96 6.93 -6.46
CA GLN A 33 -15.02 7.71 -7.25
C GLN A 33 -14.25 6.82 -8.26
N PRO A 34 -14.95 6.25 -9.27
CA PRO A 34 -14.37 5.24 -10.17
C PRO A 34 -13.14 5.75 -10.91
N ILE A 35 -13.22 6.94 -11.52
CA ILE A 35 -12.15 7.51 -12.34
C ILE A 35 -10.88 7.74 -11.49
N LYS A 36 -11.03 8.37 -10.32
CA LYS A 36 -9.89 8.65 -9.43
C LYS A 36 -9.25 7.36 -8.90
N THR A 37 -10.07 6.37 -8.57
CA THR A 37 -9.58 5.06 -8.09
C THR A 37 -8.80 4.32 -9.18
N ILE A 38 -9.28 4.35 -10.43
CA ILE A 38 -8.58 3.77 -11.58
C ILE A 38 -7.26 4.51 -11.85
N GLN A 39 -7.28 5.84 -11.84
CA GLN A 39 -6.06 6.65 -12.01
C GLN A 39 -5.02 6.37 -10.93
N ALA A 40 -5.45 6.25 -9.67
CA ALA A 40 -4.57 5.86 -8.57
C ALA A 40 -3.97 4.45 -8.80
N GLY A 41 -4.77 3.49 -9.27
CA GLY A 41 -4.28 2.16 -9.65
C GLY A 41 -3.25 2.20 -10.78
N TRP A 42 -3.43 3.07 -11.77
CA TRP A 42 -2.47 3.25 -12.87
C TRP A 42 -1.10 3.75 -12.39
N GLU A 43 -1.02 4.62 -11.38
CA GLU A 43 0.26 5.07 -10.84
C GLU A 43 1.02 3.92 -10.15
N PHE A 44 0.31 3.02 -9.48
CA PHE A 44 0.92 1.78 -8.96
C PHE A 44 1.42 0.89 -10.10
N ALA A 45 0.65 0.71 -11.18
CA ALA A 45 1.06 -0.09 -12.33
C ALA A 45 2.31 0.47 -13.02
N LYS A 46 2.40 1.80 -13.20
CA LYS A 46 3.59 2.48 -13.75
C LYS A 46 4.82 2.27 -12.88
N SER A 47 4.69 2.48 -11.57
CA SER A 47 5.78 2.25 -10.61
C SER A 47 6.28 0.80 -10.67
N TYR A 48 5.35 -0.17 -10.75
CA TYR A 48 5.69 -1.57 -10.94
C TYR A 48 6.41 -1.87 -12.25
N GLY A 49 5.98 -1.25 -13.35
CA GLY A 49 6.67 -1.34 -14.64
C GLY A 49 8.13 -0.88 -14.53
N LYS A 50 8.37 0.29 -13.93
CA LYS A 50 9.73 0.81 -13.69
C LYS A 50 10.56 -0.15 -12.82
N MET A 51 9.99 -0.65 -11.72
CA MET A 51 10.68 -1.60 -10.82
C MET A 51 11.09 -2.90 -11.52
N ARG A 52 10.28 -3.40 -12.46
CA ARG A 52 10.60 -4.58 -13.27
C ARG A 52 11.72 -4.31 -14.26
N VAL A 53 11.66 -3.18 -14.97
CA VAL A 53 12.70 -2.79 -15.95
C VAL A 53 14.05 -2.60 -15.27
N GLU A 54 14.07 -2.00 -14.09
CA GLU A 54 15.31 -1.78 -13.33
C GLU A 54 15.79 -3.00 -12.54
N ASN A 55 15.07 -4.13 -12.58
CA ASN A 55 15.34 -5.34 -11.79
C ASN A 55 15.41 -5.09 -10.26
N LYS A 56 14.66 -4.11 -9.75
CA LYS A 56 14.64 -3.71 -8.31
C LYS A 56 13.36 -4.14 -7.60
N ILE A 57 12.79 -5.28 -7.99
CA ILE A 57 11.45 -5.74 -7.59
C ILE A 57 11.28 -5.87 -6.06
N ARG A 58 12.36 -6.08 -5.30
CA ARG A 58 12.32 -6.27 -3.83
C ARG A 58 12.83 -5.08 -3.00
N GLY A 59 13.60 -4.15 -3.59
CA GLY A 59 14.36 -3.14 -2.82
C GLY A 59 14.10 -1.67 -3.18
N ASN A 60 13.22 -1.38 -4.15
CA ASN A 60 12.98 0.01 -4.56
C ASN A 60 11.97 0.71 -3.63
N LEU A 61 12.40 1.08 -2.42
CA LEU A 61 11.60 1.84 -1.46
C LEU A 61 11.13 3.18 -2.04
N ALA A 62 11.97 3.84 -2.85
CA ALA A 62 11.63 5.10 -3.51
C ALA A 62 10.43 4.94 -4.47
N ALA A 63 10.37 3.86 -5.24
CA ALA A 63 9.24 3.57 -6.12
C ALA A 63 7.94 3.30 -5.36
N HIS A 64 8.02 2.69 -4.17
CA HIS A 64 6.88 2.48 -3.27
C HIS A 64 6.35 3.80 -2.69
N GLN A 65 7.26 4.69 -2.29
CA GLN A 65 6.93 6.04 -1.83
C GLN A 65 6.32 6.88 -2.95
N GLU A 66 6.94 6.93 -4.13
CA GLU A 66 6.45 7.68 -5.30
C GLU A 66 5.05 7.22 -5.70
N ALA A 67 4.83 5.90 -5.82
CA ALA A 67 3.52 5.35 -6.17
C ALA A 67 2.42 5.78 -5.18
N ASN A 68 2.71 5.71 -3.88
CA ASN A 68 1.77 6.12 -2.85
C ASN A 68 1.51 7.64 -2.87
N ARG A 69 2.54 8.44 -3.13
CA ARG A 69 2.43 9.89 -3.27
C ARG A 69 1.54 10.26 -4.44
N GLU A 70 1.81 9.74 -5.63
CA GLU A 70 1.05 10.06 -6.83
C GLU A 70 -0.39 9.52 -6.77
N ALA A 71 -0.59 8.30 -6.29
CA ALA A 71 -1.93 7.75 -6.08
C ALA A 71 -2.76 8.60 -5.08
N THR A 72 -2.13 9.08 -4.00
CA THR A 72 -2.79 9.96 -3.02
C THR A 72 -3.15 11.32 -3.62
N LYS A 73 -2.32 11.85 -4.53
CA LYS A 73 -2.64 13.08 -5.27
C LYS A 73 -3.83 12.89 -6.19
N LYS A 74 -3.89 11.78 -6.93
CA LYS A 74 -4.97 11.47 -7.90
C LYS A 74 -6.29 11.11 -7.24
N SER A 75 -6.23 10.49 -6.07
CA SER A 75 -7.40 10.07 -5.30
C SER A 75 -7.28 10.58 -3.86
N ASP A 76 -7.02 9.67 -2.91
CA ASP A 76 -6.85 9.95 -1.50
C ASP A 76 -5.93 8.91 -0.84
N ALA A 77 -5.50 9.20 0.38
CA ALA A 77 -4.57 8.36 1.12
C ALA A 77 -5.17 6.99 1.49
N GLU A 78 -6.49 6.91 1.69
CA GLU A 78 -7.19 5.66 2.00
C GLU A 78 -7.15 4.70 0.78
N THR A 79 -7.36 5.24 -0.42
CA THR A 79 -7.30 4.50 -1.69
C THR A 79 -5.87 4.02 -1.97
N ALA A 80 -4.86 4.86 -1.77
CA ALA A 80 -3.45 4.46 -1.92
C ALA A 80 -3.03 3.38 -0.89
N ALA A 81 -3.53 3.48 0.35
CA ALA A 81 -3.31 2.47 1.38
C ALA A 81 -3.98 1.13 1.00
N ALA A 82 -5.21 1.16 0.49
CA ALA A 82 -5.93 -0.02 0.04
C ALA A 82 -5.25 -0.72 -1.15
N LEU A 83 -4.73 0.03 -2.12
CA LEU A 83 -3.91 -0.50 -3.22
C LEU A 83 -2.63 -1.17 -2.70
N SER A 84 -1.94 -0.52 -1.74
CA SER A 84 -0.75 -1.11 -1.11
C SER A 84 -1.08 -2.38 -0.33
N ALA A 85 -2.21 -2.42 0.39
CA ALA A 85 -2.65 -3.59 1.12
C ALA A 85 -3.00 -4.76 0.19
N LEU A 86 -3.75 -4.51 -0.88
CA LEU A 86 -4.09 -5.53 -1.89
C LEU A 86 -2.83 -6.16 -2.51
N ARG A 87 -1.86 -5.32 -2.81
CA ARG A 87 -0.55 -5.72 -3.35
C ARG A 87 0.24 -6.60 -2.37
N GLU A 88 0.29 -6.23 -1.10
CA GLU A 88 0.98 -7.03 -0.08
C GLU A 88 0.25 -8.35 0.19
N GLN A 89 -1.09 -8.38 0.11
CA GLN A 89 -1.86 -9.63 0.13
C GLN A 89 -1.50 -10.52 -1.07
N TYR A 90 -1.44 -9.96 -2.28
CA TYR A 90 -1.08 -10.72 -3.48
C TYR A 90 0.33 -11.35 -3.38
N LYS A 91 1.30 -10.63 -2.81
CA LYS A 91 2.68 -11.16 -2.64
C LYS A 91 2.74 -12.38 -1.72
N ARG A 92 1.86 -12.48 -0.73
CA ARG A 92 1.77 -13.65 0.17
C ARG A 92 1.23 -14.89 -0.53
N HIS A 93 0.61 -14.74 -1.70
CA HIS A 93 0.06 -15.83 -2.50
C HIS A 93 0.84 -16.08 -3.80
N GLY A 94 2.00 -15.46 -3.98
CA GLY A 94 2.82 -15.67 -5.17
C GLY A 94 3.62 -16.98 -5.09
N ASP A 95 3.55 -17.80 -6.15
CA ASP A 95 4.40 -18.97 -6.31
C ASP A 95 5.87 -18.56 -6.45
N LYS A 96 6.72 -19.11 -5.60
CA LYS A 96 8.18 -18.89 -5.63
C LYS A 96 8.88 -20.22 -5.75
N LYS A 97 9.89 -20.28 -6.62
CA LYS A 97 10.81 -21.41 -6.69
C LYS A 97 12.03 -21.13 -5.81
N ASN A 98 12.37 -22.09 -4.99
CA ASN A 98 13.65 -22.19 -4.31
C ASN A 98 14.75 -22.47 -5.35
N PRO A 99 16.03 -22.19 -5.03
CA PRO A 99 17.16 -22.49 -5.91
C PRO A 99 17.29 -23.98 -6.28
N ASP A 100 16.78 -24.87 -5.42
CA ASP A 100 16.74 -26.32 -5.63
C ASP A 100 15.56 -26.80 -6.51
N GLY A 101 14.73 -25.88 -6.99
CA GLY A 101 13.57 -26.18 -7.84
C GLY A 101 12.27 -26.45 -7.09
N THR A 102 12.28 -26.56 -5.76
CA THR A 102 11.06 -26.72 -4.96
C THR A 102 10.23 -25.44 -4.92
N GLY A 103 8.90 -25.56 -4.94
CA GLY A 103 8.00 -24.41 -4.88
C GLY A 103 7.56 -24.11 -3.44
N HIS A 104 7.48 -22.84 -3.07
CA HIS A 104 6.71 -22.42 -1.90
C HIS A 104 5.80 -21.24 -2.27
N ILE A 105 4.65 -21.19 -1.62
CA ILE A 105 3.74 -20.05 -1.69
C ILE A 105 4.10 -19.14 -0.52
N GLY A 106 4.45 -17.89 -0.80
CA GLY A 106 4.70 -16.95 0.28
C GLY A 106 5.58 -15.78 -0.07
N ASP A 107 5.62 -14.85 0.87
CA ASP A 107 6.56 -13.75 0.84
C ASP A 107 7.91 -14.23 1.40
N THR A 108 8.95 -14.13 0.59
CA THR A 108 10.32 -14.50 0.99
C THR A 108 11.05 -13.39 1.74
N ARG A 109 10.43 -12.21 1.86
CA ARG A 109 11.04 -11.06 2.53
C ARG A 109 11.06 -11.27 4.04
N THR A 110 12.09 -10.72 4.67
CA THR A 110 12.16 -10.56 6.12
C THR A 110 11.08 -9.59 6.61
N GLN A 111 10.76 -9.66 7.91
CA GLN A 111 9.83 -8.71 8.52
C GLN A 111 10.33 -7.26 8.42
N GLU A 112 11.65 -7.04 8.53
CA GLU A 112 12.29 -5.74 8.36
C GLU A 112 12.07 -5.16 6.95
N GLU A 113 12.21 -5.98 5.90
CA GLU A 113 11.92 -5.56 4.53
C GLU A 113 10.43 -5.24 4.30
N ILE A 114 9.53 -5.98 4.95
CA ILE A 114 8.09 -5.72 4.90
C ILE A 114 7.78 -4.37 5.56
N ASP A 115 8.36 -4.12 6.73
CA ASP A 115 8.15 -2.89 7.48
C ASP A 115 8.76 -1.66 6.79
N ALA A 116 9.98 -1.77 6.26
CA ALA A 116 10.59 -0.70 5.46
C ALA A 116 9.72 -0.30 4.25
N VAL A 117 9.11 -1.28 3.60
CA VAL A 117 8.18 -1.05 2.50
C VAL A 117 6.88 -0.41 2.98
N ARG A 118 6.35 -0.84 4.14
CA ARG A 118 5.16 -0.25 4.77
C ARG A 118 5.39 1.22 5.12
N ASP A 119 6.56 1.54 5.66
CA ASP A 119 6.94 2.88 6.07
C ASP A 119 7.18 3.78 4.85
N ALA A 120 7.85 3.28 3.80
CA ALA A 120 7.98 4.01 2.53
C ALA A 120 6.61 4.33 1.90
N ASN A 121 5.68 3.37 1.91
CA ASN A 121 4.31 3.60 1.45
C ASN A 121 3.62 4.68 2.30
N LYS A 122 3.79 4.66 3.63
CA LYS A 122 3.21 5.63 4.56
C LYS A 122 3.77 7.04 4.30
N GLN A 123 5.09 7.17 4.23
CA GLN A 123 5.76 8.43 3.95
C GLN A 123 5.26 9.07 2.65
N GLY A 124 5.11 8.28 1.58
CA GLY A 124 4.61 8.80 0.30
C GLY A 124 3.21 9.40 0.39
N ARG A 125 2.33 8.80 1.19
CA ARG A 125 0.98 9.34 1.44
C ARG A 125 1.02 10.63 2.26
N GLU A 126 1.90 10.70 3.25
CA GLU A 126 2.08 11.88 4.10
C GLU A 126 2.68 13.05 3.32
N ASP A 127 3.68 12.80 2.47
CA ASP A 127 4.26 13.82 1.59
C ASP A 127 3.21 14.47 0.68
N ALA A 128 2.25 13.68 0.20
CA ALA A 128 1.15 14.18 -0.63
C ALA A 128 0.14 15.02 0.17
N LYS A 129 -0.09 14.71 1.44
CA LYS A 129 -0.96 15.50 2.33
C LYS A 129 -0.30 16.84 2.69
N ASN A 130 0.97 16.80 3.10
CA ASN A 130 1.73 17.97 3.50
C ASN A 130 1.91 18.99 2.35
N LYS A 131 1.93 18.54 1.09
CA LYS A 131 1.90 19.44 -0.08
C LYS A 131 0.50 20.02 -0.37
N LYS A 132 -0.58 19.27 -0.17
CA LYS A 132 -1.96 19.79 -0.30
C LYS A 132 -2.24 20.91 0.72
N GLU A 133 -1.72 20.81 1.93
CA GLU A 133 -1.88 21.83 2.98
C GLU A 133 -1.06 23.11 2.73
N LYS A 134 0.01 23.04 1.93
CA LYS A 134 0.85 24.20 1.56
C LYS A 134 0.35 24.99 0.35
N GLY A 135 -0.83 24.67 -0.19
CA GLY A 135 -1.43 25.41 -1.31
C GLY A 135 -0.70 25.28 -2.65
N GLU A 136 0.30 24.38 -2.76
CA GLU A 136 0.93 24.05 -4.03
C GLU A 136 0.00 23.10 -4.79
N THR A 137 -0.89 23.66 -5.61
CA THR A 137 -1.63 22.88 -6.62
C THR A 137 -0.67 22.22 -7.62
N PRO A 138 -0.98 20.99 -8.09
CA PRO A 138 -0.11 20.19 -8.95
C PRO A 138 0.17 20.83 -10.31
#